data_AF-A0A1C5SFI1-F1
#
_entry.id   AF-A0A1C5SFI1-F1
#
_cell.length_a   1.000
_cell.length_b   1.000
_cell.length_c   1.000
_cell.angle_alpha   90.00
_cell.angle_beta   90.00
_cell.angle_gamma   90.00
#
_symmetry.space_group_name_H-M   'P 1'
#
loop_
_entity.id
_entity.type
_entity.pdbx_description
1 polymer ?
#
loop_
_entity_poly.entity_id
_entity_poly.type
_entity_poly.pdbx_seq_one_letter_code
_entity_poly.pdbx_strand_id
1 'polypeptide(L)'
;MEINEALIKKAAEHVMLNSCSVSSSGLFNGKAGMSLALFEVARFLEDEYIEDQALQTLQESLLTKTNDPGFENGLSGIGYVLLYLTKNKLVEADFDELFGDKLQFIYEHADKLCDDFITNGVLPMCDMRMIYFLDIYHKCVDSNRSSELKEKLLTIGLFKDVVI
;
A
#
# COMPACT_ATOMS: atom_id res chain seq x y z
N MET A 1 -28.96 6.91 -9.15
CA MET A 1 -27.89 7.04 -10.15
C MET A 1 -27.62 5.64 -10.66
N GLU A 2 -27.94 5.34 -11.92
CA GLU A 2 -27.63 4.03 -12.50
C GLU A 2 -26.13 3.95 -12.75
N ILE A 3 -25.51 2.85 -12.32
CA ILE A 3 -24.10 2.58 -12.55
C ILE A 3 -23.96 2.03 -13.97
N ASN A 4 -23.11 2.63 -14.79
CA ASN A 4 -22.86 2.19 -16.16
C ASN A 4 -21.71 1.19 -16.21
N GLU A 5 -22.03 -0.10 -16.14
CA GLU A 5 -21.07 -1.21 -16.17
C GLU A 5 -20.18 -1.19 -17.42
N ALA A 6 -20.73 -0.85 -18.59
CA ALA A 6 -19.96 -0.77 -19.82
C ALA A 6 -18.90 0.34 -19.78
N LEU A 7 -19.21 1.47 -19.13
CA LEU A 7 -18.23 2.55 -18.92
C LEU A 7 -17.13 2.12 -17.93
N ILE A 8 -17.49 1.41 -16.86
CA ILE A 8 -16.53 0.88 -15.87
C ILE A 8 -15.59 -0.12 -16.54
N LYS A 9 -16.13 -1.07 -17.30
CA LYS A 9 -15.32 -2.06 -18.03
C LYS A 9 -14.36 -1.40 -19.00
N LYS A 10 -14.83 -0.40 -19.76
CA LYS A 10 -13.96 0.37 -20.67
C LYS A 10 -12.86 1.12 -19.92
N ALA A 11 -13.15 1.68 -18.74
CA ALA A 11 -12.13 2.32 -17.92
C ALA A 11 -11.08 1.31 -17.42
N ALA A 12 -11.51 0.13 -16.98
CA ALA A 12 -10.61 -0.95 -16.57
C ALA A 12 -9.75 -1.44 -17.74
N GLU A 13 -10.30 -1.62 -18.94
CA GLU A 13 -9.55 -1.95 -20.15
C GLU A 13 -8.46 -0.91 -20.45
N HIS A 14 -8.77 0.38 -20.29
CA HIS A 14 -7.75 1.42 -20.41
C HIS A 14 -6.66 1.32 -19.33
N VAL A 15 -7.00 0.99 -18.09
CA VAL A 15 -6.01 0.79 -17.01
C VAL A 15 -5.12 -0.42 -17.33
N MET A 16 -5.69 -1.56 -17.74
CA MET A 16 -4.95 -2.77 -18.11
C MET A 16 -3.98 -2.52 -19.26
N LEU A 17 -4.40 -1.79 -20.31
CA LEU A 17 -3.54 -1.48 -21.45
C LEU A 17 -2.35 -0.59 -21.07
N ASN A 18 -2.53 0.31 -20.10
CA ASN A 18 -1.50 1.27 -19.72
C ASN A 18 -0.59 0.78 -18.57
N SER A 19 -0.99 -0.26 -17.82
CA SER A 19 -0.21 -0.75 -16.66
C SER A 19 1.19 -1.19 -17.06
N CYS A 20 1.34 -1.81 -18.23
CA CYS A 20 2.63 -2.24 -18.79
C CYS A 20 3.63 -1.09 -18.98
N SER A 21 3.17 0.14 -19.16
CA SER A 21 4.01 1.31 -19.43
C SER A 21 4.36 2.12 -18.17
N VAL A 22 3.75 1.80 -17.03
CA VAL A 22 4.00 2.49 -15.77
C VAL A 22 5.26 1.92 -15.12
N SER A 23 6.25 2.78 -14.86
CA SER A 23 7.51 2.38 -14.21
C SER A 23 7.44 2.42 -12.67
N SER A 24 6.52 3.21 -12.10
CA SER A 24 6.33 3.30 -10.66
C SER A 24 5.60 2.07 -10.13
N SER A 25 5.98 1.61 -8.93
CA SER A 25 5.40 0.41 -8.33
C SER A 25 4.39 0.74 -7.22
N GLY A 26 4.50 1.91 -6.59
CA GLY A 26 3.66 2.33 -5.45
C GLY A 26 2.19 2.56 -5.77
N LEU A 27 1.47 3.17 -4.82
CA LEU A 27 0.01 3.28 -4.91
C LEU A 27 -0.43 4.38 -5.88
N PHE A 28 0.02 5.62 -5.70
CA PHE A 28 -0.61 6.78 -6.34
C PHE A 28 -0.30 6.85 -7.84
N ASN A 29 0.98 6.66 -8.21
CA ASN A 29 1.41 6.72 -9.62
C ASN A 29 1.80 5.35 -10.17
N GLY A 30 1.56 4.27 -9.43
CA GLY A 30 2.18 2.98 -9.70
C GLY A 30 1.23 1.81 -9.85
N LYS A 31 1.83 0.68 -10.21
CA LYS A 31 1.12 -0.58 -10.49
C LYS A 31 0.29 -1.09 -9.31
N ALA A 32 0.69 -0.82 -8.06
CA ALA A 32 -0.12 -1.24 -6.90
C ALA A 32 -1.48 -0.54 -6.86
N GLY A 33 -1.57 0.76 -7.17
CA GLY A 33 -2.86 1.44 -7.24
C GLY A 33 -3.71 0.99 -8.41
N MET A 34 -3.07 0.69 -9.54
CA MET A 34 -3.76 0.15 -10.71
C MET A 34 -4.34 -1.24 -10.39
N SER A 35 -3.58 -2.12 -9.74
CA SER A 35 -4.08 -3.45 -9.36
C SER A 35 -5.22 -3.33 -8.36
N LEU A 36 -5.12 -2.45 -7.36
CA LEU A 36 -6.22 -2.19 -6.42
C LEU A 36 -7.52 -1.80 -7.14
N ALA A 37 -7.44 -0.87 -8.08
CA ALA A 37 -8.61 -0.44 -8.86
C ALA A 37 -9.18 -1.59 -9.71
N LEU A 38 -8.32 -2.40 -10.33
CA LEU A 38 -8.74 -3.54 -11.15
C LEU A 38 -9.41 -4.64 -10.30
N PHE A 39 -8.88 -4.97 -9.11
CA PHE A 39 -9.52 -5.94 -8.20
C PHE A 39 -10.92 -5.50 -7.79
N GLU A 40 -11.11 -4.21 -7.49
CA GLU A 40 -12.41 -3.66 -7.15
C GLU A 40 -13.40 -3.74 -8.31
N VAL A 41 -12.94 -3.44 -9.53
CA VAL A 41 -13.77 -3.60 -10.74
C VAL A 41 -14.09 -5.06 -11.02
N ALA A 42 -13.12 -5.96 -10.90
CA ALA A 42 -13.31 -7.39 -11.10
C ALA A 42 -14.35 -7.95 -10.14
N ARG A 43 -14.27 -7.59 -8.85
CA ARG A 43 -15.30 -7.95 -7.85
C ARG A 43 -16.67 -7.39 -8.20
N PHE A 44 -16.74 -6.13 -8.65
CA PHE A 44 -18.02 -5.48 -8.95
C PHE A 44 -18.70 -6.08 -10.20
N LEU A 45 -17.93 -6.44 -11.22
CA LEU A 45 -18.43 -6.98 -12.48
C LEU A 45 -18.45 -8.53 -12.52
N GLU A 46 -17.93 -9.19 -11.48
CA GLU A 46 -17.68 -10.63 -11.44
C GLU A 46 -16.87 -11.10 -12.67
N ASP A 47 -15.82 -10.34 -13.03
CA ASP A 47 -15.03 -10.53 -14.25
C ASP A 47 -13.64 -11.12 -13.93
N GLU A 48 -13.52 -12.45 -14.05
CA GLU A 48 -12.28 -13.22 -13.77
C GLU A 48 -11.09 -12.75 -14.62
N TYR A 49 -11.32 -12.27 -15.84
CA TYR A 49 -10.23 -11.78 -16.70
C TYR A 49 -9.62 -10.50 -16.12
N ILE A 50 -10.44 -9.58 -15.61
CA ILE A 50 -9.96 -8.37 -14.94
C ILE A 50 -9.22 -8.74 -13.65
N GLU A 51 -9.70 -9.74 -12.92
CA GLU A 51 -9.04 -10.24 -11.70
C GLU A 51 -7.64 -10.79 -11.99
N ASP A 52 -7.49 -11.63 -13.01
CA ASP A 52 -6.19 -12.18 -13.43
C ASP A 52 -5.20 -11.06 -13.80
N GLN A 53 -5.67 -10.04 -14.52
CA GLN A 53 -4.86 -8.87 -14.88
C GLN A 53 -4.49 -8.02 -13.66
N ALA A 54 -5.41 -7.90 -12.69
CA ALA A 54 -5.15 -7.22 -11.42
C ALA A 54 -4.06 -7.95 -10.62
N LEU A 55 -4.14 -9.27 -10.54
CA LEU A 55 -3.17 -10.11 -9.85
C LEU A 55 -1.78 -10.02 -10.49
N GLN A 56 -1.70 -10.13 -11.82
CA GLN A 56 -0.43 -9.96 -12.54
C GLN A 56 0.19 -8.59 -12.27
N THR A 57 -0.62 -7.53 -12.33
CA THR A 57 -0.17 -6.15 -12.06
C THR A 57 0.32 -5.98 -10.62
N LEU A 58 -0.34 -6.62 -9.64
CA LEU A 58 0.09 -6.63 -8.24
C LEU A 58 1.43 -7.36 -8.08
N GLN A 59 1.59 -8.53 -8.69
CA GLN A 59 2.83 -9.31 -8.63
C GLN A 59 4.03 -8.53 -9.19
N GLU A 60 3.84 -7.81 -10.30
CA GLU A 60 4.88 -6.94 -10.86
C GLU A 60 5.28 -5.82 -9.89
N SER A 61 4.32 -5.25 -9.16
CA SER A 61 4.60 -4.28 -8.11
C SER A 61 5.37 -4.92 -6.94
N LEU A 62 4.95 -6.09 -6.46
CA LEU A 62 5.61 -6.81 -5.35
C LEU A 62 7.05 -7.22 -5.67
N LEU A 63 7.36 -7.51 -6.94
CA LEU A 63 8.69 -7.86 -7.42
C LEU A 63 9.59 -6.65 -7.70
N THR A 64 9.11 -5.43 -7.44
CA THR A 64 9.92 -4.22 -7.62
C THR A 64 11.19 -4.25 -6.76
N LYS A 65 12.24 -3.62 -7.29
CA LYS A 65 13.53 -3.44 -6.60
C LYS A 65 13.72 -1.99 -6.11
N THR A 66 12.64 -1.23 -5.98
CA THR A 66 12.71 0.15 -5.47
C THR A 66 13.15 0.16 -4.01
N ASN A 67 14.00 1.14 -3.68
CA ASN A 67 14.35 1.47 -2.29
C ASN A 67 13.63 2.73 -1.81
N ASP A 68 12.57 3.16 -2.52
CA ASP A 68 11.70 4.24 -2.10
C ASP A 68 10.74 3.72 -1.00
N PRO A 69 10.84 4.18 0.25
CA PRO A 69 9.91 3.77 1.31
C PRO A 69 8.54 4.46 1.19
N GLY A 70 8.44 5.49 0.35
CA GLY A 70 7.28 6.37 0.23
C GLY A 70 6.02 5.68 -0.31
N PHE A 71 4.89 6.35 -0.10
CA PHE A 71 3.57 5.78 -0.35
C PHE A 71 3.14 5.90 -1.82
N GLU A 72 3.48 7.02 -2.46
CA GLU A 72 3.00 7.34 -3.80
C GLU A 72 3.65 6.48 -4.87
N ASN A 73 4.96 6.22 -4.73
CA ASN A 73 5.77 5.53 -5.74
C ASN A 73 6.50 4.29 -5.19
N GLY A 74 6.51 4.12 -3.87
CA GLY A 74 7.39 3.19 -3.18
C GLY A 74 6.67 2.13 -2.36
N LEU A 75 7.45 1.51 -1.49
CA LEU A 75 7.14 0.27 -0.78
C LEU A 75 5.92 0.39 0.15
N SER A 76 5.74 1.50 0.86
CA SER A 76 4.59 1.62 1.77
C SER A 76 3.25 1.65 1.04
N GLY A 77 3.21 2.16 -0.21
CA GLY A 77 2.01 2.06 -1.06
C GLY A 77 1.72 0.63 -1.49
N ILE A 78 2.75 -0.13 -1.83
CA ILE A 78 2.65 -1.55 -2.22
C ILE A 78 2.15 -2.38 -1.03
N GLY A 79 2.76 -2.18 0.14
CA GLY A 79 2.37 -2.84 1.38
C GLY A 79 0.93 -2.51 1.75
N TYR A 80 0.50 -1.25 1.62
CA TYR A 80 -0.88 -0.86 1.88
C TYR A 80 -1.87 -1.60 0.97
N VAL A 81 -1.58 -1.70 -0.33
CA VAL A 81 -2.44 -2.42 -1.28
C VAL A 81 -2.53 -3.90 -0.95
N LEU A 82 -1.39 -4.56 -0.70
CA LEU A 82 -1.39 -5.98 -0.34
C LEU A 82 -2.24 -6.21 0.93
N LEU A 83 -2.02 -5.39 1.96
CA LEU A 83 -2.78 -5.47 3.22
C LEU A 83 -4.29 -5.27 2.98
N TYR A 84 -4.66 -4.27 2.18
CA TYR A 84 -6.05 -4.01 1.84
C TYR A 84 -6.69 -5.20 1.12
N LEU A 85 -6.05 -5.73 0.08
CA LEU A 85 -6.59 -6.81 -0.73
C LEU A 85 -6.76 -8.09 0.10
N THR A 86 -5.78 -8.42 0.94
CA THR A 86 -5.87 -9.57 1.86
C THR A 86 -6.99 -9.39 2.88
N LYS A 87 -7.09 -8.21 3.51
CA LYS A 87 -8.17 -7.95 4.49
C LYS A 87 -9.56 -8.01 3.90
N ASN A 88 -9.72 -7.56 2.66
CA ASN A 88 -10.99 -7.58 1.95
C ASN A 88 -11.29 -8.93 1.26
N LYS A 89 -10.44 -9.95 1.46
CA LYS A 89 -10.56 -11.27 0.84
C LYS A 89 -10.60 -11.23 -0.69
N LEU A 90 -9.93 -10.22 -1.27
CA LEU A 90 -9.73 -10.09 -2.71
C LEU A 90 -8.51 -10.89 -3.17
N VAL A 91 -7.56 -11.15 -2.27
CA VAL A 91 -6.38 -11.98 -2.52
C VAL A 91 -6.09 -12.82 -1.28
N GLU A 92 -5.84 -14.11 -1.45
CA GLU A 92 -5.30 -14.98 -0.41
C GLU A 92 -3.76 -14.87 -0.42
N ALA A 93 -3.19 -14.28 0.63
CA ALA A 93 -1.75 -14.05 0.72
C ALA A 93 -1.29 -14.03 2.18
N ASP A 94 -0.12 -14.63 2.43
CA ASP A 94 0.63 -14.37 3.66
C ASP A 94 1.43 -13.07 3.48
N PHE A 95 1.01 -12.04 4.22
CA PHE A 95 1.63 -10.72 4.11
C PHE A 95 3.10 -10.73 4.54
N ASP A 96 3.40 -11.42 5.64
CA ASP A 96 4.75 -11.42 6.21
C ASP A 96 5.71 -12.22 5.33
N GLU A 97 5.24 -13.33 4.74
CA GLU A 97 6.00 -14.09 3.75
C GLU A 97 6.33 -13.27 2.50
N LEU A 98 5.34 -12.54 1.95
CA LEU A 98 5.51 -11.80 0.69
C LEU A 98 6.19 -10.44 0.86
N PHE A 99 6.04 -9.80 2.02
CA PHE A 99 6.36 -8.38 2.20
C PHE A 99 7.19 -8.07 3.45
N GLY A 100 7.50 -9.06 4.30
CA GLY A 100 8.20 -8.86 5.57
C GLY A 100 9.53 -8.11 5.46
N ASP A 101 10.37 -8.46 4.49
CA ASP A 101 11.68 -7.80 4.28
C ASP A 101 11.52 -6.33 3.87
N LYS A 102 10.55 -6.03 3.01
CA LYS A 102 10.25 -4.67 2.55
C LYS A 102 9.63 -3.85 3.70
N LEU A 103 8.80 -4.48 4.52
CA LEU A 103 8.24 -3.87 5.72
C LEU A 103 9.35 -3.51 6.73
N GLN A 104 10.33 -4.39 6.93
CA GLN A 104 11.47 -4.11 7.80
C GLN A 104 12.28 -2.89 7.32
N PHE A 105 12.50 -2.78 6.01
CA PHE A 105 13.14 -1.59 5.44
C PHE A 105 12.34 -0.30 5.70
N ILE A 106 11.00 -0.34 5.59
CA ILE A 106 10.14 0.81 5.91
C ILE A 106 10.26 1.17 7.40
N TYR A 107 10.31 0.18 8.30
CA TYR A 107 10.49 0.43 9.73
C TYR A 107 11.82 1.13 10.05
N GLU A 108 12.91 0.66 9.47
CA GLU A 108 14.24 1.29 9.66
C GLU A 108 14.27 2.73 9.14
N HIS A 109 13.52 3.02 8.08
CA HIS A 109 13.39 4.38 7.57
C HIS A 109 12.56 5.26 8.51
N ALA A 110 11.42 4.74 8.99
CA ALA A 110 10.56 5.44 9.94
C ALA A 110 11.27 5.74 11.28
N ASP A 111 12.11 4.83 11.77
CA ASP A 111 12.88 5.03 12.99
C ASP A 111 13.86 6.21 12.85
N LYS A 112 14.59 6.27 11.73
CA LYS A 112 15.49 7.40 11.41
C LYS A 112 14.74 8.72 11.32
N LEU A 113 13.55 8.72 10.71
CA LEU A 113 12.70 9.92 10.65
C LEU A 113 12.25 10.38 12.04
N CYS A 114 11.99 9.45 12.96
CA CYS A 114 11.67 9.80 14.34
C CYS A 114 12.87 10.48 15.02
N ASP A 115 14.08 9.92 14.87
CA ASP A 115 15.30 10.48 15.44
C ASP A 115 15.60 11.88 14.85
N ASP A 116 15.42 12.05 13.54
CA ASP A 116 15.58 13.33 12.85
C ASP A 116 14.54 14.36 13.31
N PHE A 117 13.28 13.96 13.51
CA PHE A 117 12.24 14.84 14.04
C PHE A 117 12.52 15.25 15.48
N ILE A 118 12.96 14.32 16.34
CA ILE A 118 13.33 14.61 17.73
C ILE A 118 14.50 15.61 17.77
N THR A 119 15.47 15.45 16.86
CA THR A 119 16.68 16.27 16.83
C THR A 119 16.44 17.64 16.18
N ASN A 120 15.71 17.69 15.06
CA ASN A 120 15.62 18.85 14.18
C ASN A 120 14.23 19.50 14.13
N GLY A 121 13.19 18.84 14.66
CA GLY A 121 11.81 19.33 14.68
C GLY A 121 11.11 19.34 13.32
N VAL A 122 11.66 18.67 12.30
CA VAL A 122 11.10 18.66 10.94
C VAL A 122 10.70 17.25 10.53
N LEU A 123 9.45 17.10 10.10
CA LEU A 123 8.95 15.88 9.47
C LEU A 123 8.38 16.23 8.09
N PRO A 124 8.94 15.69 6.99
CA PRO A 124 8.41 15.94 5.66
C PRO A 124 6.99 15.38 5.50
N MET A 125 6.10 16.16 4.85
CA MET A 125 4.72 15.71 4.64
C MET A 125 4.58 14.46 3.76
N CYS A 126 5.56 14.18 2.88
CA CYS A 126 5.56 12.97 2.06
C CYS A 126 5.67 11.69 2.90
N ASP A 127 6.28 11.78 4.09
CA ASP A 127 6.52 10.63 4.95
C ASP A 127 5.31 10.32 5.85
N MET A 128 4.38 11.28 6.01
CA MET A 128 3.14 11.07 6.77
C MET A 128 2.28 9.92 6.22
N ARG A 129 2.27 9.71 4.89
CA ARG A 129 1.50 8.60 4.29
C ARG A 129 2.16 7.24 4.49
N MET A 130 3.50 7.21 4.60
CA MET A 130 4.22 6.01 5.00
C MET A 130 3.90 5.67 6.47
N ILE A 131 3.89 6.67 7.35
CA ILE A 131 3.50 6.49 8.76
C ILE A 131 2.03 6.02 8.88
N TYR A 132 1.13 6.56 8.07
CA TYR A 132 -0.26 6.09 7.99
C TYR A 132 -0.37 4.61 7.62
N PHE A 133 0.43 4.14 6.65
CA PHE A 133 0.48 2.71 6.32
C PHE A 133 0.92 1.86 7.53
N LEU A 134 1.97 2.27 8.24
CA LEU A 134 2.44 1.56 9.43
C LEU A 134 1.38 1.52 10.54
N ASP A 135 0.63 2.61 10.73
CA ASP A 135 -0.49 2.65 11.68
C ASP A 135 -1.57 1.63 11.36
N ILE A 136 -2.00 1.61 10.11
CA ILE A 136 -2.99 0.63 9.65
C ILE A 136 -2.43 -0.78 9.83
N TYR A 137 -1.20 -1.06 9.38
CA TYR A 137 -0.59 -2.37 9.53
C TYR A 137 -0.62 -2.85 10.99
N HIS A 138 -0.23 -2.01 11.94
CA HIS A 138 -0.28 -2.32 13.37
C HIS A 138 -1.68 -2.53 13.95
N LYS A 139 -2.70 -1.84 13.42
CA LYS A 139 -4.11 -2.09 13.78
C LYS A 139 -4.64 -3.38 13.16
N CYS A 140 -4.03 -3.81 12.06
CA CYS A 140 -4.47 -4.95 11.27
C CYS A 140 -3.84 -6.26 11.71
N VAL A 141 -2.59 -6.22 12.12
CA VAL A 141 -1.79 -7.39 12.47
C VAL A 141 -1.47 -7.31 13.96
N ASP A 142 -1.99 -8.28 14.71
CA ASP A 142 -1.73 -8.44 16.14
C ASP A 142 -0.31 -9.02 16.31
N SER A 143 0.71 -8.20 16.02
CA SER A 143 2.12 -8.60 16.08
C SER A 143 2.89 -7.82 17.14
N ASN A 144 3.65 -8.56 17.95
CA ASN A 144 4.65 -8.04 18.89
C ASN A 144 5.85 -7.37 18.19
N ARG A 145 5.80 -7.17 16.86
CA ARG A 145 6.97 -6.86 16.02
C ARG A 145 7.38 -5.39 16.01
N SER A 146 6.65 -4.48 16.67
CA SER A 146 7.12 -3.11 16.87
C SER A 146 6.31 -2.39 17.97
N SER A 147 6.52 -2.80 19.22
CA SER A 147 6.07 -2.00 20.38
C SER A 147 6.85 -0.68 20.44
N GLU A 148 8.16 -0.75 20.20
CA GLU A 148 9.09 0.36 20.40
C GLU A 148 8.93 1.49 19.37
N LEU A 149 8.85 1.18 18.07
CA LEU A 149 8.59 2.22 17.07
C LEU A 149 7.17 2.78 17.20
N LYS A 150 6.18 1.95 17.53
CA LYS A 150 4.82 2.42 17.82
C LYS A 150 4.81 3.40 19.00
N GLU A 151 5.55 3.11 20.07
CA GLU A 151 5.74 4.03 21.21
C GLU A 151 6.49 5.30 20.83
N LYS A 152 7.56 5.22 20.01
CA LYS A 152 8.26 6.39 19.47
C LYS A 152 7.32 7.27 18.65
N LEU A 153 6.55 6.68 17.74
CA LEU A 153 5.60 7.37 16.87
C LEU A 153 4.43 8.00 17.64
N LEU A 154 3.98 7.36 18.74
CA LEU A 154 3.04 7.94 19.71
C LEU A 154 3.67 9.14 20.45
N THR A 155 4.93 9.02 20.88
CA THR A 155 5.66 10.06 21.63
C THR A 155 5.81 11.35 20.82
N ILE A 156 6.05 11.24 19.51
CA ILE A 156 6.14 12.40 18.62
C ILE A 156 4.77 12.92 18.11
N GLY A 157 3.67 12.34 18.59
CA GLY A 157 2.31 12.80 18.34
C GLY A 157 1.76 12.49 16.95
N LEU A 158 2.39 11.58 16.20
CA LEU A 158 1.97 11.18 14.85
C LEU A 158 0.87 10.12 14.85
N PHE A 159 0.77 9.34 15.92
CA PHE A 159 -0.34 8.44 16.16
C PHE A 159 -1.27 9.11 17.15
N LYS A 160 -2.38 9.65 16.65
CA LYS A 160 -3.55 9.88 17.50
C LYS A 160 -4.51 8.74 17.22
N ASP A 161 -5.22 8.29 18.24
CA ASP A 161 -6.35 7.37 18.11
C ASP A 161 -7.40 7.98 17.18
N VAL A 162 -7.19 7.86 15.87
CA VAL A 162 -8.22 8.09 14.87
C VAL A 162 -9.09 6.85 14.93
N VAL A 163 -10.15 6.97 15.73
CA VAL A 163 -11.31 6.08 15.69
C VAL A 163 -11.87 6.20 14.27
N ILE A 164 -11.74 5.12 13.48
CA ILE A 164 -12.46 4.96 12.22
C ILE A 164 -13.90 4.55 12.55
#